data_AF-A0A6J3BTV5-F1
#
_entry.id   AF-A0A6J3BTV5-F1
#
_cell.length_a   1.000
_cell.length_b   1.000
_cell.length_c   1.000
_cell.angle_alpha   90.00
_cell.angle_beta   90.00
_cell.angle_gamma   90.00
#
_symmetry.space_group_name_H-M   'P 1'
#
loop_
_entity.id
_entity.type
_entity.pdbx_description
1 polymer ?
#
loop_
_entity_poly.entity_id
_entity_poly.type
_entity_poly.pdbx_seq_one_letter_code
_entity_poly.pdbx_strand_id
1 'polypeptide(L)'
;MRSDDKGRVAPRKTVIQASTSELLKCLGMFLHSRCHRLRDFQAGDAVMWLRTVDRSLLLQGWQDVAFINPANVVFVYMLVRELVDGERIARPQDLQAVVLTCLYLSYSYMGNEISYPLKPFLVEDSKDKFWDRCLLIVDRLSFNMLRINSEPGFFTEVFTELKACGTVESPPPAPPHPAPAPPHALTAA
;
A
#
# COMPACT_ATOMS: atom_id res chain seq x y z
N MET A 1 42.59 38.35 -10.70
CA MET A 1 41.61 37.74 -9.79
C MET A 1 40.41 37.33 -10.65
N ARG A 2 40.43 36.10 -11.19
CA ARG A 2 39.30 35.54 -11.95
C ARG A 2 38.38 34.85 -10.96
N SER A 3 37.14 35.29 -10.90
CA SER A 3 36.08 34.65 -10.11
C SER A 3 35.57 33.45 -10.90
N ASP A 4 35.80 32.25 -10.39
CA ASP A 4 35.19 31.03 -10.92
C ASP A 4 33.72 30.97 -10.49
N ASP A 5 32.83 31.22 -11.46
CA ASP A 5 31.40 30.94 -11.34
C ASP A 5 31.21 29.42 -11.38
N LYS A 6 31.12 28.81 -10.19
CA LYS A 6 30.79 27.39 -10.04
C LYS A 6 29.33 27.20 -10.40
N GLY A 7 29.08 26.86 -11.66
CA GLY A 7 27.77 26.49 -12.19
C GLY A 7 27.04 25.52 -11.26
N ARG A 8 25.98 26.02 -10.63
CA ARG A 8 25.07 25.24 -9.80
C ARG A 8 24.33 24.26 -10.71
N VAL A 9 24.81 23.02 -10.77
CA VAL A 9 24.15 21.95 -11.53
C VAL A 9 22.75 21.77 -10.94
N ALA A 10 21.73 22.13 -11.72
CA ALA A 10 20.34 21.89 -11.34
C ALA A 10 20.14 20.38 -11.12
N PRO A 11 19.44 19.95 -10.05
CA PRO A 11 19.22 18.53 -9.81
C PRO A 11 18.47 17.93 -11.00
N ARG A 12 19.04 16.89 -11.61
CA ARG A 12 18.35 16.09 -12.62
C ARG A 12 17.07 15.55 -11.97
N LYS A 13 15.92 15.96 -12.49
CA LYS A 13 14.62 15.39 -12.09
C LYS A 13 14.60 13.94 -12.56
N THR A 14 14.92 13.01 -11.67
CA THR A 14 14.68 11.59 -11.92
C THR A 14 13.17 11.41 -12.11
N VAL A 15 12.76 11.00 -13.31
CA VAL A 15 11.37 10.66 -13.59
C VAL A 15 11.13 9.30 -12.94
N ILE A 16 10.43 9.32 -11.83
CA ILE A 16 10.05 8.10 -11.11
C ILE A 16 8.68 7.68 -11.67
N GLN A 17 8.61 6.48 -12.25
CA GLN A 17 7.39 5.95 -12.86
C GLN A 17 7.06 4.57 -12.30
N ALA A 18 5.79 4.38 -11.95
CA ALA A 18 5.19 3.08 -11.67
C ALA A 18 3.71 3.14 -12.08
N SER A 19 3.14 1.99 -12.45
CA SER A 19 1.71 1.91 -12.72
C SER A 19 0.90 1.86 -11.41
N THR A 20 -0.36 2.28 -11.44
CA THR A 20 -1.26 2.13 -10.28
C THR A 20 -1.36 0.68 -9.82
N SER A 21 -1.46 -0.26 -10.78
CA SER A 21 -1.52 -1.71 -10.48
C SER A 21 -0.25 -2.22 -9.79
N GLU A 22 0.93 -1.75 -10.21
CA GLU A 22 2.20 -2.08 -9.57
C GLU A 22 2.25 -1.59 -8.12
N LEU A 23 1.87 -0.33 -7.87
CA LEU A 23 1.88 0.23 -6.51
C LEU A 23 0.84 -0.43 -5.61
N LEU A 24 -0.33 -0.78 -6.14
CA LEU A 24 -1.33 -1.55 -5.41
C LEU A 24 -0.80 -2.95 -5.03
N LYS A 25 -0.11 -3.64 -5.96
CA LYS A 25 0.58 -4.91 -5.64
C LYS A 25 1.59 -4.70 -4.50
N CYS A 26 2.42 -3.66 -4.60
CA CYS A 26 3.42 -3.35 -3.58
C CYS A 26 2.80 -3.10 -2.20
N LEU A 27 1.69 -2.36 -2.14
CA LEU A 27 0.94 -2.11 -0.91
C LEU A 27 0.37 -3.41 -0.33
N GLY A 28 -0.19 -4.27 -1.18
CA GLY A 28 -0.66 -5.60 -0.77
C GLY A 28 0.46 -6.46 -0.19
N MET A 29 1.64 -6.49 -0.84
CA MET A 29 2.82 -7.22 -0.37
C MET A 29 3.33 -6.66 0.96
N PHE A 30 3.37 -5.33 1.11
CA PHE A 30 3.70 -4.67 2.37
C PHE A 30 2.78 -5.16 3.51
N LEU A 31 1.47 -5.11 3.30
CA LEU A 31 0.49 -5.54 4.29
C LEU A 31 0.62 -7.01 4.64
N HIS A 32 0.85 -7.87 3.64
CA HIS A 32 0.98 -9.31 3.83
C HIS A 32 2.24 -9.65 4.64
N SER A 33 3.37 -9.02 4.29
CA SER A 33 4.64 -9.18 5.03
C SER A 33 4.51 -8.65 6.47
N ARG A 34 3.87 -7.49 6.65
CA ARG A 34 3.70 -6.87 7.97
C ARG A 34 2.78 -7.69 8.86
N CYS A 35 1.69 -8.24 8.32
CA CYS A 35 0.68 -9.01 9.05
C CYS A 35 0.89 -10.52 8.90
N HIS A 36 2.13 -10.99 9.12
CA HIS A 36 2.54 -12.40 8.93
C HIS A 36 1.70 -13.44 9.71
N ARG A 37 0.98 -13.00 10.76
CA ARG A 37 0.10 -13.84 11.59
C ARG A 37 -1.24 -14.16 10.91
N LEU A 38 -1.64 -13.38 9.90
CA LEU A 38 -2.89 -13.56 9.18
C LEU A 38 -2.73 -14.59 8.05
N ARG A 39 -2.87 -15.88 8.38
CA ARG A 39 -2.67 -16.97 7.41
C ARG A 39 -3.61 -16.92 6.20
N ASP A 40 -4.83 -16.42 6.41
CA ASP A 40 -5.88 -16.38 5.38
C ASP A 40 -5.91 -15.06 4.60
N PHE A 41 -4.99 -14.13 4.89
CA PHE A 41 -4.89 -12.87 4.16
C PHE A 41 -3.87 -12.99 3.02
N GLN A 42 -4.25 -12.54 1.82
CA GLN A 42 -3.38 -12.48 0.65
C GLN A 42 -3.19 -11.02 0.21
N ALA A 43 -2.04 -10.72 -0.41
CA ALA A 43 -1.74 -9.38 -0.92
C ALA A 43 -2.84 -8.85 -1.87
N GLY A 44 -3.48 -9.74 -2.63
CA GLY A 44 -4.58 -9.41 -3.54
C GLY A 44 -5.85 -8.90 -2.85
N ASP A 45 -6.09 -9.28 -1.59
CA ASP A 45 -7.31 -8.90 -0.86
C ASP A 45 -7.32 -7.39 -0.59
N ALA A 46 -6.18 -6.83 -0.19
CA ALA A 46 -6.03 -5.39 0.00
C ALA A 46 -6.32 -4.61 -1.29
N VAL A 47 -5.82 -5.09 -2.44
CA VAL A 47 -6.08 -4.49 -3.75
C VAL A 47 -7.58 -4.52 -4.07
N MET A 48 -8.23 -5.65 -3.78
CA MET A 48 -9.67 -5.82 -4.00
C MET A 48 -10.47 -4.85 -3.15
N TRP A 49 -10.14 -4.67 -1.86
CA TRP A 49 -10.85 -3.74 -0.97
C TRP A 49 -10.79 -2.31 -1.50
N LEU A 50 -9.60 -1.82 -1.85
CA LEU A 50 -9.40 -0.46 -2.36
C LEU A 50 -10.18 -0.23 -3.68
N ARG A 51 -10.06 -1.15 -4.64
CA ARG A 51 -10.75 -1.04 -5.93
C ARG A 51 -12.26 -1.15 -5.81
N THR A 52 -12.76 -1.96 -4.87
CA THR A 52 -14.20 -2.14 -4.66
C THR A 52 -14.84 -0.84 -4.18
N VAL A 53 -14.20 -0.14 -3.24
CA VAL A 53 -14.68 1.16 -2.75
C VAL A 53 -14.67 2.20 -3.87
N ASP A 54 -13.56 2.34 -4.58
CA ASP A 54 -13.42 3.31 -5.68
C ASP A 54 -14.45 3.09 -6.80
N ARG A 55 -14.63 1.83 -7.20
CA ARG A 55 -15.66 1.44 -8.18
C ARG A 55 -17.07 1.70 -7.67
N SER A 56 -17.34 1.46 -6.39
CA SER A 56 -18.66 1.68 -5.79
C SER A 56 -19.03 3.17 -5.80
N LEU A 57 -18.09 4.06 -5.48
CA LEU A 57 -18.28 5.50 -5.51
C LEU A 57 -18.56 6.01 -6.93
N LEU A 58 -17.82 5.52 -7.92
CA LEU A 58 -18.06 5.83 -9.34
C LEU A 58 -19.47 5.41 -9.79
N LEU A 59 -19.85 4.15 -9.53
CA LEU A 59 -21.14 3.61 -9.98
C LEU A 59 -22.35 4.26 -9.30
N GLN A 60 -22.17 4.78 -8.09
CA GLN A 60 -23.23 5.48 -7.35
C GLN A 60 -23.25 6.98 -7.63
N GLY A 61 -22.35 7.50 -8.48
CA GLY A 61 -22.30 8.92 -8.84
C GLY A 61 -21.77 9.82 -7.73
N TRP A 62 -20.96 9.28 -6.81
CA TRP A 62 -20.29 10.09 -5.77
C TRP A 62 -19.02 10.77 -6.26
N GLN A 63 -18.48 10.36 -7.40
CA GLN A 63 -17.30 10.95 -8.03
C GLN A 63 -17.32 10.70 -9.53
N ASP A 64 -16.74 11.62 -10.32
CA ASP A 64 -16.66 11.50 -11.78
C ASP A 64 -15.39 10.77 -12.25
N VAL A 65 -14.31 10.85 -11.46
CA VAL A 65 -13.00 10.28 -11.78
C VAL A 65 -12.55 9.37 -10.64
N ALA A 66 -11.91 8.25 -11.01
CA ALA A 66 -11.33 7.32 -10.05
C ALA A 66 -10.30 8.01 -9.15
N PHE A 67 -10.43 7.83 -7.83
CA PHE A 67 -9.46 8.34 -6.86
C PHE A 67 -8.15 7.55 -6.91
N ILE A 68 -8.22 6.25 -7.22
CA ILE A 68 -7.08 5.34 -7.19
C ILE A 68 -6.15 5.60 -8.38
N ASN A 69 -5.10 6.38 -8.12
CA ASN A 69 -4.00 6.70 -9.03
C ASN A 69 -2.64 6.52 -8.30
N PRO A 70 -1.49 6.63 -8.99
CA PRO A 70 -0.21 6.37 -8.35
C PRO A 70 0.08 7.24 -7.13
N ALA A 71 -0.17 8.55 -7.19
CA ALA A 71 0.09 9.47 -6.09
C ALA A 71 -0.78 9.17 -4.87
N ASN A 72 -2.07 8.89 -5.09
CA ASN A 72 -3.00 8.59 -4.01
C ASN A 72 -2.72 7.23 -3.37
N VAL A 73 -2.19 6.25 -4.10
CA VAL A 73 -1.74 4.97 -3.50
C VAL A 73 -0.52 5.20 -2.59
N VAL A 74 0.41 6.07 -2.97
CA VAL A 74 1.55 6.46 -2.12
C VAL A 74 1.06 7.14 -0.84
N PHE A 75 0.07 8.03 -0.97
CA PHE A 75 -0.55 8.70 0.19
C PHE A 75 -1.23 7.69 1.13
N VAL A 76 -2.01 6.75 0.59
CA VAL A 76 -2.63 5.67 1.39
C VAL A 76 -1.57 4.83 2.09
N TYR A 77 -0.49 4.46 1.40
CA TYR A 77 0.61 3.72 2.00
C TYR A 77 1.26 4.49 3.16
N MET A 78 1.48 5.80 3.02
CA MET A 78 2.02 6.66 4.10
C MET A 78 1.19 6.57 5.37
N LEU A 79 -0.14 6.54 5.26
CA LEU A 79 -1.01 6.37 6.42
C LEU A 79 -0.96 4.94 6.96
N VAL A 80 -1.13 3.95 6.08
CA VAL A 80 -1.25 2.54 6.45
C VAL A 80 0.03 2.04 7.14
N ARG A 81 1.21 2.45 6.70
CA ARG A 81 2.49 1.97 7.26
C ARG A 81 2.70 2.34 8.73
N GLU A 82 2.10 3.45 9.18
CA GLU A 82 2.18 3.94 10.56
C GLU A 82 1.12 3.29 11.46
N LEU A 83 -0.01 2.86 10.90
CA LEU A 83 -1.15 2.33 11.66
C LEU A 83 -1.15 0.80 11.78
N VAL A 84 -0.56 0.11 10.80
CA VAL A 84 -0.53 -1.36 10.76
C VAL A 84 0.62 -1.88 11.61
N ASP A 85 0.28 -2.24 12.86
CA ASP A 85 1.11 -3.05 13.75
C ASP A 85 0.74 -4.53 13.62
N GLY A 86 1.59 -5.30 12.93
CA GLY A 86 1.38 -6.71 12.62
C GLY A 86 1.17 -7.62 13.84
N GLU A 87 1.65 -7.21 15.01
CA GLU A 87 1.48 -8.00 16.25
C GLU A 87 0.12 -7.77 16.92
N ARG A 88 -0.55 -6.65 16.61
CA ARG A 88 -1.86 -6.29 17.18
C ARG A 88 -3.03 -6.73 16.33
N ILE A 89 -2.81 -6.95 15.03
CA ILE A 89 -3.87 -7.33 14.10
C ILE A 89 -4.06 -8.86 14.14
N ALA A 90 -5.17 -9.30 14.71
CA ALA A 90 -5.49 -10.72 14.87
C ALA A 90 -6.34 -11.30 13.74
N ARG A 91 -7.10 -10.46 13.01
CA ARG A 91 -8.04 -10.92 11.97
C ARG A 91 -7.96 -10.07 10.71
N PRO A 92 -8.23 -10.64 9.51
CA PRO A 92 -8.27 -9.88 8.26
C PRO A 92 -9.28 -8.73 8.27
N GLN A 93 -10.41 -8.88 8.96
CA GLN A 93 -11.43 -7.82 9.09
C GLN A 93 -10.89 -6.61 9.87
N ASP A 94 -10.07 -6.83 10.90
CA ASP A 94 -9.45 -5.75 11.66
C ASP A 94 -8.44 -5.00 10.77
N LEU A 95 -7.69 -5.72 9.93
CA LEU A 95 -6.81 -5.11 8.92
C LEU A 95 -7.61 -4.30 7.89
N GLN A 96 -8.68 -4.88 7.34
CA GLN A 96 -9.54 -4.22 6.38
C GLN A 96 -10.12 -2.93 6.95
N ALA A 97 -10.57 -2.93 8.21
CA ALA A 97 -11.08 -1.75 8.88
C ALA A 97 -10.03 -0.63 8.96
N VAL A 98 -8.79 -0.96 9.35
CA VAL A 98 -7.67 0.02 9.38
C VAL A 98 -7.38 0.58 8.00
N VAL A 99 -7.25 -0.29 6.99
CA VAL A 99 -6.96 0.10 5.59
C VAL A 99 -8.06 1.00 5.03
N LEU A 100 -9.33 0.66 5.26
CA LEU A 100 -10.46 1.46 4.76
C LEU A 100 -10.65 2.76 5.54
N THR A 101 -10.24 2.84 6.80
CA THR A 101 -10.17 4.11 7.54
C THR A 101 -9.09 5.03 6.94
N CYS A 102 -7.90 4.49 6.64
CA CYS A 102 -6.84 5.24 5.96
C CYS A 102 -7.29 5.69 4.56
N LEU A 103 -8.00 4.82 3.83
CA LEU A 103 -8.57 5.16 2.53
C LEU A 103 -9.59 6.29 2.66
N TYR A 104 -10.54 6.21 3.60
CA TYR A 104 -11.54 7.26 3.83
C TYR A 104 -10.91 8.63 4.09
N LEU A 105 -9.88 8.69 4.94
CA LEU A 105 -9.15 9.94 5.18
C LEU A 105 -8.37 10.41 3.95
N SER A 106 -7.85 9.49 3.15
CA SER A 106 -7.19 9.82 1.88
C SER A 106 -8.17 10.43 0.87
N TYR A 107 -9.38 9.88 0.75
CA TYR A 107 -10.46 10.50 -0.03
C TYR A 107 -10.84 11.87 0.51
N SER A 108 -10.99 11.99 1.83
CA SER A 108 -11.39 13.25 2.47
C SER A 108 -10.34 14.35 2.32
N TYR A 109 -9.05 14.00 2.19
CA TYR A 109 -7.95 14.96 2.10
C TYR A 109 -7.47 15.22 0.66
N MET A 110 -7.32 14.17 -0.14
CA MET A 110 -6.77 14.23 -1.51
C MET A 110 -7.85 14.12 -2.60
N GLY A 111 -9.10 13.84 -2.23
CA GLY A 111 -10.21 13.72 -3.18
C GLY A 111 -10.63 15.07 -3.75
N ASN A 112 -11.18 15.05 -4.96
CA ASN A 112 -11.65 16.27 -5.63
C ASN A 112 -13.06 16.69 -5.17
N GLU A 113 -13.82 15.74 -4.62
CA GLU A 113 -15.19 15.99 -4.19
C GLU A 113 -15.21 16.61 -2.80
N ILE A 114 -16.22 17.45 -2.53
CA ILE A 114 -16.36 18.12 -1.23
C ILE A 114 -16.63 17.17 -0.07
N SER A 115 -17.13 15.96 -0.35
CA SER A 115 -17.45 14.95 0.66
C SER A 115 -17.59 13.57 0.05
N TYR A 116 -17.37 12.53 0.87
CA TYR A 116 -17.58 11.14 0.50
C TYR A 116 -18.43 10.42 1.55
N PRO A 117 -19.32 9.50 1.15
CA PRO A 117 -20.20 8.78 2.08
C PRO A 117 -19.40 7.78 2.91
N LEU A 118 -19.78 7.57 4.18
CA LEU A 118 -19.12 6.61 5.07
C LEU A 118 -19.34 5.15 4.66
N LYS A 119 -20.53 4.80 4.16
CA LYS A 119 -20.99 3.41 3.97
C LYS A 119 -20.00 2.50 3.22
N PRO A 120 -19.34 2.93 2.13
CA PRO A 120 -18.36 2.10 1.43
C PRO A 120 -17.11 1.75 2.25
N PHE A 121 -16.77 2.53 3.27
CA PHE A 121 -15.54 2.40 4.05
C PHE A 121 -15.74 1.67 5.39
N LEU A 122 -16.99 1.60 5.85
CA LEU A 122 -17.33 1.03 7.15
C LEU A 122 -17.59 -0.48 7.01
N VAL A 123 -16.64 -1.28 7.49
CA VAL A 123 -16.73 -2.75 7.53
C VAL A 123 -16.85 -3.31 8.96
N GLU A 124 -16.87 -2.43 9.95
CA GLU A 124 -17.04 -2.76 11.36
C GLU A 124 -18.42 -2.33 11.88
N ASP A 125 -18.94 -3.08 12.85
CA ASP A 125 -20.27 -2.81 13.42
C ASP A 125 -20.32 -1.51 14.24
N SER A 126 -19.19 -1.12 14.83
CA SER A 126 -19.08 0.06 15.68
C SER A 126 -18.56 1.26 14.90
N LYS A 127 -19.44 2.23 14.67
CA LYS A 127 -19.06 3.53 14.06
C LYS A 127 -18.08 4.31 14.94
N ASP A 128 -18.20 4.19 16.26
CA ASP A 128 -17.34 4.94 17.19
C ASP A 128 -15.88 4.53 17.03
N LYS A 129 -15.60 3.22 16.91
CA LYS A 129 -14.25 2.72 16.65
C LYS A 129 -13.65 3.25 15.35
N PHE A 130 -14.47 3.40 14.31
CA PHE A 130 -14.04 3.99 13.05
C PHE A 130 -13.65 5.47 13.25
N TRP A 131 -14.49 6.25 13.93
CA TRP A 131 -14.24 7.67 14.18
C TRP A 131 -13.07 7.92 15.13
N ASP A 132 -12.93 7.13 16.19
CA ASP A 132 -11.77 7.17 17.10
C ASP A 132 -10.47 6.92 16.33
N ARG A 133 -10.49 5.97 15.40
CA ARG A 133 -9.34 5.69 14.52
C ARG A 133 -9.07 6.84 13.56
N CYS A 134 -10.10 7.49 13.01
CA CYS A 134 -9.94 8.70 12.20
C CYS A 134 -9.23 9.81 12.99
N LEU A 135 -9.71 10.11 14.20
CA LEU A 135 -9.13 11.13 15.07
C LEU A 135 -7.67 10.79 15.42
N LEU A 136 -7.39 9.53 15.74
CA LEU A 136 -6.02 9.05 16.00
C LEU A 136 -5.09 9.28 14.81
N ILE A 137 -5.55 8.99 13.58
CA ILE A 137 -4.75 9.17 12.37
C ILE A 137 -4.48 10.66 12.14
N VAL A 138 -5.49 11.51 12.25
CA VAL A 138 -5.34 12.96 12.05
C VAL A 138 -4.40 13.57 13.09
N ASP A 139 -4.55 13.21 14.36
CA ASP A 139 -3.69 13.69 15.46
C ASP A 139 -2.22 13.33 15.21
N ARG A 140 -1.94 12.10 14.76
CA ARG A 140 -0.57 11.61 14.56
C ARG A 140 0.05 12.01 13.23
N LEU A 141 -0.74 12.03 12.15
CA LEU A 141 -0.22 12.06 10.78
C LEU A 141 -0.59 13.30 9.98
N SER A 142 -1.38 14.23 10.53
CA SER A 142 -1.73 15.49 9.84
C SER A 142 -0.51 16.25 9.31
N PHE A 143 0.58 16.29 10.08
CA PHE A 143 1.85 16.86 9.63
C PHE A 143 2.39 16.16 8.38
N ASN A 144 2.43 14.82 8.37
CA ASN A 144 2.93 14.05 7.22
C ASN A 144 1.99 14.13 6.02
N MET A 145 0.67 14.23 6.23
CA MET A 145 -0.33 14.44 5.18
C MET A 145 -0.12 15.79 4.46
N LEU A 146 0.25 16.84 5.19
CA LEU A 146 0.64 18.11 4.57
C LEU A 146 2.02 18.00 3.91
N ARG A 147 3.00 17.43 4.63
CA ARG A 147 4.39 17.32 4.20
C ARG A 147 4.54 16.60 2.86
N ILE A 148 3.80 15.50 2.64
CA ILE A 148 3.87 14.74 1.39
C ILE A 148 3.39 15.53 0.17
N ASN A 149 2.57 16.55 0.38
CA ASN A 149 2.12 17.47 -0.66
C ASN A 149 3.06 18.67 -0.85
N SER A 150 3.70 19.15 0.23
CA SER A 150 4.57 20.32 0.18
C SER A 150 6.04 20.00 -0.14
N GLU A 151 6.50 18.78 0.16
CA GLU A 151 7.90 18.35 0.00
C GLU A 151 8.03 17.22 -1.03
N PRO A 152 8.43 17.52 -2.28
CA PRO A 152 8.63 16.49 -3.32
C PRO A 152 9.66 15.42 -2.93
N GLY A 153 10.63 15.76 -2.08
CA GLY A 153 11.61 14.82 -1.54
C GLY A 153 10.96 13.76 -0.65
N PHE A 154 10.04 14.17 0.24
CA PHE A 154 9.32 13.24 1.11
C PHE A 154 8.37 12.34 0.30
N PHE A 155 7.67 12.87 -0.71
CA PHE A 155 6.88 12.03 -1.63
C PHE A 155 7.76 10.98 -2.32
N THR A 156 8.94 11.38 -2.81
CA THR A 156 9.89 10.50 -3.49
C THR A 156 10.40 9.38 -2.57
N GLU A 157 10.69 9.71 -1.32
CA GLU A 157 11.09 8.75 -0.28
C GLU A 157 10.00 7.69 -0.07
N VAL A 158 8.77 8.14 0.25
CA VAL A 158 7.62 7.25 0.50
C VAL A 158 7.29 6.40 -0.74
N PHE A 159 7.34 6.98 -1.93
CA PHE A 159 7.13 6.25 -3.19
C PHE A 159 8.18 5.13 -3.35
N THR A 160 9.45 5.44 -3.08
CA THR A 160 10.57 4.49 -3.24
C THR A 160 10.45 3.35 -2.24
N GLU A 161 10.10 3.66 -0.99
CA GLU A 161 9.80 2.66 0.04
C GLU A 161 8.66 1.73 -0.37
N LEU A 162 7.55 2.28 -0.85
CA LEU A 162 6.42 1.49 -1.34
C LEU A 162 6.87 0.54 -2.45
N LYS A 163 7.59 1.05 -3.45
CA LYS A 163 8.11 0.22 -4.54
C LYS A 163 8.98 -0.95 -4.08
N ALA A 164 9.83 -0.73 -3.08
CA ALA A 164 10.72 -1.76 -2.54
C ALA A 164 9.95 -2.94 -1.92
N CYS A 165 8.71 -2.72 -1.47
CA CYS A 165 7.86 -3.77 -0.92
C CYS A 165 7.44 -4.80 -1.98
N GLY A 166 7.36 -4.42 -3.26
CA GLY A 166 7.02 -5.32 -4.37
C GLY A 166 8.18 -6.19 -4.86
N THR A 167 9.42 -5.90 -4.46
CA THR A 167 10.61 -6.69 -4.83
C THR A 167 10.91 -7.84 -3.88
N VAL A 168 10.17 -7.93 -2.78
CA VAL A 168 10.30 -9.01 -1.78
C VAL A 168 9.45 -10.20 -2.24
N GLU A 169 9.95 -11.04 -3.15
CA GLU A 169 9.28 -12.30 -3.47
C GLU A 169 10.26 -13.48 -3.68
N SER A 170 10.02 -14.51 -2.86
CA SER A 170 10.42 -15.93 -2.93
C SER A 170 11.84 -16.36 -2.48
N PRO A 171 11.95 -17.36 -1.56
CA PRO A 171 13.18 -18.14 -1.39
C PRO A 171 13.59 -18.76 -2.73
N PRO A 172 14.89 -18.96 -3.00
CA PRO A 172 15.31 -19.65 -4.21
C PRO A 172 14.64 -21.02 -4.30
N PRO A 173 14.22 -21.47 -5.50
CA PRO A 173 13.66 -22.80 -5.68
C PRO A 173 14.64 -23.82 -5.12
N ALA A 174 14.14 -24.79 -4.33
CA ALA A 174 14.95 -25.87 -3.80
C ALA A 174 15.72 -26.54 -4.95
N PRO A 175 16.99 -26.92 -4.74
CA PRO A 175 17.75 -27.61 -5.76
C PRO A 175 16.99 -28.87 -6.22
N PRO A 176 17.03 -29.20 -7.53
CA PRO A 176 16.32 -30.37 -8.03
C PRO A 176 16.77 -31.61 -7.25
N HIS A 177 15.79 -32.34 -6.70
CA HIS A 177 16.05 -33.63 -6.07
C HIS A 177 16.86 -34.52 -7.03
N PRO A 178 17.93 -35.19 -6.57
CA PRO A 178 18.66 -36.13 -7.41
C PRO A 178 17.69 -37.21 -7.90
N ALA A 179 17.78 -37.52 -9.19
CA ALA A 179 16.96 -38.53 -9.84
C ALA A 179 17.03 -39.86 -9.07
N PRO A 180 15.90 -40.59 -8.92
CA PRO A 180 15.92 -41.89 -8.26
C PRO A 180 16.85 -42.84 -9.02
N ALA A 181 17.69 -43.54 -8.26
CA ALA A 181 18.65 -44.50 -8.82
C ALA A 181 17.92 -45.57 -9.65
N PRO A 182 18.48 -46.00 -10.79
CA PRO A 182 17.87 -47.03 -11.62
C PRO A 182 17.78 -48.35 -10.82
N PRO A 183 16.71 -49.13 -10.99
CA PRO A 183 16.56 -50.39 -10.29
C PRO A 183 17.69 -51.34 -10.71
N HIS A 184 18.37 -51.92 -9.71
CA HIS A 184 19.35 -52.97 -9.91
C HIS A 184 18.72 -54.11 -10.70
N ALA A 185 19.28 -54.41 -11.88
CA ALA A 185 18.94 -55.60 -12.63
C ALA A 185 19.25 -56.82 -11.76
N LEU A 186 18.21 -57.59 -11.41
CA LEU A 186 18.35 -58.93 -10.87
C LEU A 186 19.08 -59.78 -11.94
N THR A 187 20.36 -60.10 -11.69
CA THR A 187 21.04 -61.19 -12.38
C THR A 187 20.43 -62.50 -11.89
N ALA A 188 19.58 -63.09 -12.73
CA ALA A 188 19.19 -64.49 -12.58
C ALA A 188 20.29 -65.40 -13.14
N ALA A 189 20.62 -66.41 -12.33
CA ALA A 189 21.40 -67.64 -12.54
C ALA A 189 22.07 -67.89 -13.91
#